data_AF-A0A024XCH5-F1
#
_entry.id   AF-A0A024XCH5-F1
#
_cell.length_a   1.000
_cell.length_b   1.000
_cell.length_c   1.000
_cell.angle_alpha   90.00
_cell.angle_beta   90.00
_cell.angle_gamma   90.00
#
_symmetry.space_group_name_H-M   'P 1'
#
loop_
_entity.id
_entity.type
_entity.pdbx_description
1 polymer ?
#
loop_
_entity_poly.entity_id
_entity_poly.type
_entity_poly.pdbx_seq_one_letter_code
_entity_poly.pdbx_strand_id
1 'polypeptide(L)'
;MAPQNGGGGGHGGKDDYKDAKDFLDKIGQQVHDEIVKKDAKTYKEALTGQLSFASIFGEETVSSLDPCDLESEYTKLIEANIKRHPCDKRSPVRFSDEYGGQCTFNRIKDNETHDNKCGACAPYRRLHLCDYNLEKMGTTKSKARHNLLAEVCLAAKYE
;
A
#
# COMPACT_ATOMS: atom_id res chain seq x y z
N MET A 1 -16.35 42.54 -41.91
CA MET A 1 -15.89 42.87 -40.54
C MET A 1 -14.71 41.96 -40.24
N ALA A 2 -13.55 42.53 -39.89
CA ALA A 2 -12.30 41.80 -39.67
C ALA A 2 -12.34 40.96 -38.38
N PRO A 3 -11.55 39.86 -38.27
CA PRO A 3 -11.37 39.19 -37.00
C PRO A 3 -10.44 40.03 -36.11
N GLN A 4 -10.90 40.37 -34.90
CA GLN A 4 -10.05 40.98 -33.88
C GLN A 4 -9.20 39.91 -33.22
N ASN A 5 -7.89 40.11 -33.35
CA ASN A 5 -6.84 39.46 -32.57
C ASN A 5 -6.99 39.88 -31.10
N GLY A 6 -7.46 38.97 -30.25
CA GLY A 6 -7.49 39.14 -28.80
C GLY A 6 -6.37 38.34 -28.16
N GLY A 7 -5.16 38.89 -28.17
CA GLY A 7 -4.06 38.41 -27.34
C GLY A 7 -4.40 38.59 -25.87
N GLY A 8 -4.76 37.51 -25.19
CA GLY A 8 -4.94 37.45 -23.75
C GLY A 8 -3.72 36.83 -23.09
N GLY A 9 -2.70 37.65 -22.80
CA GLY A 9 -1.65 37.29 -21.86
C GLY A 9 -2.25 37.16 -20.46
N GLY A 10 -2.46 35.93 -20.01
CA GLY A 10 -2.81 35.59 -18.63
C GLY A 10 -1.58 35.06 -17.92
N HIS A 11 -0.89 35.93 -17.18
CA HIS A 11 0.18 35.60 -16.26
C HIS A 11 -0.43 34.80 -15.08
N GLY A 12 -0.48 33.48 -15.19
CA GLY A 12 -0.78 32.57 -14.07
C GLY A 12 0.51 31.86 -13.69
N GLY A 13 1.02 32.12 -12.49
CA GLY A 13 2.26 31.54 -11.98
C GLY A 13 2.29 30.03 -12.24
N LYS A 14 3.33 29.58 -12.98
CA LYS A 14 3.62 28.16 -13.11
C LYS A 14 4.05 27.68 -11.73
N ASP A 15 3.13 27.10 -10.98
CA ASP A 15 3.53 26.14 -9.97
C ASP A 15 4.33 25.05 -10.72
N ASP A 16 5.57 24.78 -10.31
CA ASP A 16 6.56 23.95 -11.03
C ASP A 16 6.23 22.44 -11.01
N TYR A 17 4.97 22.08 -11.22
CA TYR A 17 4.46 20.73 -11.16
C TYR A 17 3.88 20.31 -12.51
N LYS A 18 4.22 19.09 -12.93
CA LYS A 18 3.78 18.55 -14.23
C LYS A 18 2.33 18.07 -14.19
N ASP A 19 1.91 17.53 -13.06
CA ASP A 19 0.57 17.01 -12.80
C ASP A 19 0.34 16.86 -11.28
N ALA A 20 -0.86 16.39 -10.89
CA ALA A 20 -1.21 16.18 -9.50
C ALA A 20 -0.33 15.12 -8.80
N LYS A 21 0.17 14.12 -9.54
CA LYS A 21 1.07 13.10 -8.98
C LYS A 21 2.42 13.72 -8.64
N ASP A 22 3.02 14.48 -9.56
CA ASP A 22 4.29 15.18 -9.36
C ASP A 22 4.22 16.16 -8.17
N PHE A 23 3.09 16.86 -8.04
CA PHE A 23 2.84 17.72 -6.88
C PHE A 23 2.81 16.94 -5.55
N LEU A 24 2.02 15.88 -5.48
CA LEU A 24 1.87 15.07 -4.26
C LEU A 24 3.17 14.30 -3.91
N ASP A 25 3.90 13.82 -4.91
CA ASP A 25 5.18 13.12 -4.70
C ASP A 25 6.24 14.06 -4.11
N LYS A 26 6.31 15.32 -4.58
CA LYS A 26 7.21 16.34 -4.01
C LYS A 26 6.86 16.70 -2.57
N ILE A 27 5.57 16.83 -2.26
CA ILE A 27 5.12 17.01 -0.86
C ILE A 27 5.50 15.79 -0.01
N GLY A 28 5.27 14.58 -0.52
CA GLY A 28 5.64 13.34 0.16
C GLY A 28 7.15 13.26 0.46
N GLN A 29 7.99 13.69 -0.48
CA GLN A 29 9.43 13.79 -0.30
C GLN A 29 9.80 14.77 0.82
N GLN A 30 9.21 15.95 0.83
CA GLN A 30 9.44 16.96 1.89
C GLN A 30 9.06 16.42 3.27
N VAL A 31 7.87 15.82 3.40
CA VAL A 31 7.40 15.22 4.66
C VAL A 31 8.33 14.09 5.12
N HIS A 32 8.80 13.24 4.21
CA HIS A 32 9.74 12.17 4.53
C HIS A 32 11.09 12.72 5.02
N ASP A 33 11.62 13.77 4.40
CA ASP A 33 12.91 14.35 4.75
C ASP A 33 12.86 15.16 6.06
N GLU A 34 11.74 15.82 6.33
CA GLU A 34 11.55 16.62 7.54
C GLU A 34 11.18 15.77 8.75
N ILE A 35 10.26 14.81 8.61
CA ILE A 35 9.72 14.04 9.75
C ILE A 35 10.42 12.68 9.88
N VAL A 36 10.42 11.88 8.80
CA VAL A 36 10.90 10.48 8.89
C VAL A 36 12.41 10.42 9.09
N LYS A 37 13.20 11.20 8.33
CA LYS A 37 14.66 11.18 8.45
C LYS A 37 15.19 11.85 9.73
N LYS A 38 14.41 12.72 10.39
CA LYS A 38 14.84 13.42 11.61
C LYS A 38 14.31 12.73 12.86
N ASP A 39 13.00 12.53 12.97
CA ASP A 39 12.35 12.15 14.22
C ASP A 39 12.24 10.62 14.38
N ALA A 40 12.03 9.89 13.27
CA ALA A 40 11.83 8.43 13.34
C ALA A 40 13.12 7.62 13.62
N LYS A 41 14.29 8.28 13.68
CA LYS A 41 15.59 7.62 13.94
C LYS A 41 15.67 6.93 15.30
N THR A 42 15.00 7.49 16.31
CA THR A 42 15.10 7.03 17.72
C THR A 42 14.74 5.55 17.88
N TYR A 43 13.82 5.02 17.08
CA TYR A 43 13.33 3.64 17.20
C TYR A 43 13.66 2.76 15.99
N LYS A 44 14.52 3.23 15.09
CA LYS A 44 14.81 2.52 13.82
C LYS A 44 15.28 1.09 14.08
N GLU A 45 16.25 0.89 14.96
CA GLU A 45 16.80 -0.44 15.27
C GLU A 45 15.77 -1.34 15.96
N ALA A 46 14.90 -0.76 16.79
CA ALA A 46 13.83 -1.48 17.47
C ALA A 46 12.71 -1.93 16.51
N LEU A 47 12.45 -1.16 15.46
CA LEU A 47 11.37 -1.45 14.49
C LEU A 47 11.86 -2.18 13.24
N THR A 48 13.16 -2.15 12.95
CA THR A 48 13.72 -2.82 11.75
C THR A 48 13.48 -4.33 11.83
N GLY A 49 12.64 -4.82 10.92
CA GLY A 49 12.46 -6.25 10.66
C GLY A 49 13.61 -6.81 9.83
N GLN A 50 13.84 -8.11 9.99
CA GLN A 50 14.80 -8.89 9.22
C GLN A 50 14.12 -10.20 8.83
N LEU A 51 14.05 -10.49 7.54
CA LEU A 51 13.32 -11.64 7.00
C LEU A 51 13.91 -12.98 7.47
N SER A 52 15.24 -13.08 7.55
CA SER A 52 15.97 -14.27 8.03
C SER A 52 15.60 -14.69 9.47
N PHE A 53 15.09 -13.76 10.28
CA PHE A 53 14.66 -14.03 11.65
C PHE A 53 13.16 -14.33 11.79
N ALA A 54 12.38 -14.22 10.73
CA ALA A 54 10.95 -14.50 10.76
C ALA A 54 10.73 -16.00 11.06
N SER A 55 10.02 -16.29 12.13
CA SER A 55 9.74 -17.68 12.55
C SER A 55 8.67 -18.35 11.70
N ILE A 56 8.04 -17.62 10.78
CA ILE A 56 7.02 -18.18 9.89
C ILE A 56 7.61 -19.16 8.88
N PHE A 57 8.90 -19.04 8.54
CA PHE A 57 9.59 -19.93 7.61
C PHE A 57 10.04 -21.27 8.23
N GLY A 58 9.73 -21.50 9.50
CA GLY A 58 10.14 -22.70 10.25
C GLY A 58 11.31 -22.44 11.20
N GLU A 59 11.93 -23.52 11.67
CA GLU A 59 13.10 -23.46 12.57
C GLU A 59 14.40 -23.15 11.83
N GLU A 60 14.47 -23.41 10.53
CA GLU A 60 15.61 -23.03 9.69
C GLU A 60 15.57 -21.52 9.42
N THR A 61 16.66 -20.83 9.77
CA THR A 61 16.86 -19.44 9.37
C THR A 61 16.96 -19.38 7.86
N VAL A 62 16.10 -18.59 7.21
CA VAL A 62 16.25 -18.39 5.78
C VAL A 62 17.50 -17.57 5.51
N SER A 63 18.29 -17.99 4.51
CA SER A 63 19.62 -17.45 4.23
C SER A 63 19.60 -16.09 3.53
N SER A 64 18.46 -15.66 2.99
CA SER A 64 18.34 -14.39 2.26
C SER A 64 17.57 -13.32 3.03
N LEU A 65 18.02 -12.08 2.86
CA LEU A 65 17.32 -10.87 3.27
C LEU A 65 16.50 -10.27 2.11
N ASP A 66 16.68 -10.78 0.88
CA ASP A 66 15.91 -10.36 -0.28
C ASP A 66 14.57 -11.12 -0.29
N PRO A 67 13.42 -10.44 -0.22
CA PRO A 67 12.12 -11.09 -0.31
C PRO A 67 11.90 -11.85 -1.63
N CYS A 68 12.61 -11.49 -2.71
CA CYS A 68 12.49 -12.16 -4.01
C CYS A 68 13.06 -13.58 -3.98
N ASP A 69 14.14 -13.81 -3.23
CA ASP A 69 14.77 -15.12 -3.07
C ASP A 69 13.94 -16.08 -2.19
N LEU A 70 12.94 -15.56 -1.47
CA LEU A 70 12.09 -16.31 -0.55
C LEU A 70 10.88 -16.95 -1.25
N GLU A 71 10.83 -16.95 -2.58
CA GLU A 71 9.70 -17.50 -3.35
C GLU A 71 9.35 -18.94 -2.98
N SER A 72 10.37 -19.79 -2.86
CA SER A 72 10.17 -21.20 -2.48
C SER A 72 9.59 -21.32 -1.07
N GLU A 73 10.06 -20.52 -0.12
CA GLU A 73 9.57 -20.52 1.26
C GLU A 73 8.12 -20.00 1.34
N TYR A 74 7.80 -18.95 0.59
CA TYR A 74 6.43 -18.45 0.49
C TYR A 74 5.48 -19.48 -0.14
N THR A 75 5.94 -20.20 -1.16
CA THR A 75 5.16 -21.27 -1.81
C THR A 75 4.86 -22.37 -0.80
N LYS A 76 5.88 -22.87 -0.07
CA LYS A 76 5.69 -23.87 1.00
C LYS A 76 4.68 -23.40 2.05
N LEU A 77 4.73 -22.11 2.45
CA LEU A 77 3.80 -21.55 3.43
C LEU A 77 2.34 -21.55 2.94
N ILE A 78 2.14 -21.22 1.67
CA ILE A 78 0.81 -21.23 1.05
C ILE A 78 0.32 -22.67 0.85
N GLU A 79 1.17 -23.58 0.40
CA GLU A 79 0.82 -24.99 0.23
C GLU A 79 0.44 -25.65 1.56
N ALA A 80 1.15 -25.32 2.64
CA ALA A 80 0.82 -25.80 3.98
C ALA A 80 -0.53 -25.28 4.49
N ASN A 81 -0.97 -24.10 4.05
CA ASN A 81 -2.28 -23.56 4.39
C ASN A 81 -2.77 -22.56 3.33
N ILE A 82 -3.63 -23.02 2.43
CA ILE A 82 -4.15 -22.21 1.32
C ILE A 82 -4.85 -20.92 1.77
N LYS A 83 -5.38 -20.88 3.01
CA LYS A 83 -5.99 -19.67 3.59
C LYS A 83 -4.99 -18.55 3.88
N ARG A 84 -3.69 -18.79 3.67
CA ARG A 84 -2.61 -17.77 3.74
C ARG A 84 -2.32 -17.12 2.40
N HIS A 85 -2.97 -17.55 1.31
CA HIS A 85 -2.78 -16.90 0.02
C HIS A 85 -3.26 -15.44 0.08
N PRO A 86 -2.44 -14.42 -0.25
CA PRO A 86 -2.80 -13.01 -0.07
C PRO A 86 -4.06 -12.58 -0.83
N CYS A 87 -4.28 -13.12 -2.02
CA CYS A 87 -5.46 -12.83 -2.85
C CYS A 87 -6.67 -13.76 -2.60
N ASP A 88 -6.66 -14.60 -1.56
CA ASP A 88 -7.82 -15.46 -1.28
C ASP A 88 -9.08 -14.60 -1.01
N LYS A 89 -10.22 -15.03 -1.55
CA LYS A 89 -11.51 -14.28 -1.49
C LYS A 89 -11.45 -12.86 -2.05
N ARG A 90 -10.48 -12.56 -2.93
CA ARG A 90 -10.42 -11.30 -3.70
C ARG A 90 -10.88 -11.54 -5.14
N SER A 91 -11.30 -10.46 -5.80
CA SER A 91 -11.63 -10.53 -7.23
C SER A 91 -10.34 -10.75 -8.03
N PRO A 92 -10.31 -11.68 -9.01
CA PRO A 92 -9.19 -11.81 -9.93
C PRO A 92 -9.11 -10.61 -10.88
N VAL A 93 -10.20 -9.84 -11.04
CA VAL A 93 -10.22 -8.62 -11.83
C VAL A 93 -9.71 -7.47 -10.98
N ARG A 94 -8.58 -6.91 -11.39
CA ARG A 94 -7.91 -5.79 -10.70
C ARG A 94 -8.34 -4.42 -11.24
N PHE A 95 -8.60 -4.38 -12.55
CA PHE A 95 -9.02 -3.20 -13.29
C PHE A 95 -10.30 -3.59 -14.03
N SER A 96 -11.44 -3.15 -13.51
CA SER A 96 -12.73 -3.40 -14.13
C SER A 96 -13.14 -2.20 -14.95
N ASP A 97 -13.59 -2.45 -16.18
CA ASP A 97 -14.23 -1.43 -17.02
C ASP A 97 -15.72 -1.25 -16.69
N GLU A 98 -16.31 -2.20 -15.95
CA GLU A 98 -17.72 -2.24 -15.58
C GLU A 98 -17.96 -1.69 -14.16
N TYR A 99 -17.11 -2.07 -13.20
CA TYR A 99 -17.26 -1.73 -11.78
C TYR A 99 -16.30 -0.62 -11.36
N GLY A 100 -16.85 0.48 -10.82
CA GLY A 100 -16.09 1.62 -10.33
C GLY A 100 -15.62 1.50 -8.87
N GLY A 101 -15.19 2.64 -8.31
CA GLY A 101 -14.85 2.76 -6.90
C GLY A 101 -16.07 2.69 -5.97
N GLN A 102 -15.85 2.39 -4.70
CA GLN A 102 -16.87 2.40 -3.65
C GLN A 102 -16.79 3.71 -2.87
N CYS A 103 -17.94 4.34 -2.58
CA CYS A 103 -18.00 5.61 -1.83
C CYS A 103 -18.92 5.53 -0.59
N THR A 104 -19.53 4.38 -0.31
CA THR A 104 -20.54 4.28 0.78
C THR A 104 -19.95 4.50 2.17
N PHE A 105 -20.65 5.31 2.98
CA PHE A 105 -20.29 5.66 4.35
C PHE A 105 -20.12 4.47 5.31
N ASN A 106 -20.84 3.37 5.10
CA ASN A 106 -20.74 2.20 5.98
C ASN A 106 -19.51 1.32 5.69
N ARG A 107 -18.76 1.61 4.62
CA ARG A 107 -17.58 0.86 4.19
C ARG A 107 -16.28 1.66 4.26
N ILE A 108 -16.38 2.98 4.22
CA ILE A 108 -15.23 3.89 4.28
C ILE A 108 -15.34 4.70 5.56
N LYS A 109 -14.30 4.60 6.39
CA LYS A 109 -14.22 5.36 7.63
C LYS A 109 -14.27 6.86 7.32
N ASP A 110 -14.99 7.61 8.17
CA ASP A 110 -15.12 9.07 8.12
C ASP A 110 -15.92 9.64 6.92
N ASN A 111 -16.54 8.78 6.10
CA ASN A 111 -17.53 9.22 5.11
C ASN A 111 -18.87 9.56 5.79
N GLU A 112 -19.52 10.63 5.34
CA GLU A 112 -20.78 11.11 5.92
C GLU A 112 -22.00 10.34 5.41
N THR A 113 -23.01 10.18 6.28
CA THR A 113 -24.19 9.33 6.08
C THR A 113 -25.33 9.99 5.29
N HIS A 114 -25.33 11.33 5.18
CA HIS A 114 -26.55 12.08 4.86
C HIS A 114 -26.72 12.39 3.36
N ASP A 115 -25.66 12.77 2.65
CA ASP A 115 -25.75 13.13 1.23
C ASP A 115 -24.54 12.66 0.39
N ASN A 116 -23.56 11.96 0.99
CA ASN A 116 -22.27 11.61 0.38
C ASN A 116 -21.57 12.80 -0.31
N LYS A 117 -21.88 14.05 0.07
CA LYS A 117 -21.31 15.27 -0.53
C LYS A 117 -19.87 15.50 -0.05
N CYS A 118 -19.58 14.99 1.13
CA CYS A 118 -18.24 14.92 1.72
C CYS A 118 -17.87 13.45 1.93
N GLY A 119 -16.71 13.03 1.42
CA GLY A 119 -16.22 11.67 1.59
C GLY A 119 -15.10 11.29 0.62
N ALA A 120 -14.53 10.12 0.82
CA ALA A 120 -13.57 9.49 -0.06
C ALA A 120 -14.21 8.34 -0.85
N CYS A 121 -13.68 8.07 -2.05
CA CYS A 121 -14.04 6.91 -2.84
C CYS A 121 -12.83 5.97 -2.95
N ALA A 122 -12.98 4.74 -2.47
CA ALA A 122 -11.95 3.72 -2.61
C ALA A 122 -11.96 3.17 -4.04
N PRO A 123 -10.85 3.23 -4.79
CA PRO A 123 -10.79 2.73 -6.16
C PRO A 123 -10.97 1.21 -6.20
N TYR A 124 -11.47 0.67 -7.31
CA TYR A 124 -11.73 -0.77 -7.47
C TYR A 124 -10.50 -1.63 -7.13
N ARG A 125 -9.30 -1.19 -7.56
CA ARG A 125 -8.01 -1.81 -7.19
C ARG A 125 -7.83 -1.97 -5.68
N ARG A 126 -8.22 -0.97 -4.87
CA ARG A 126 -8.09 -1.03 -3.39
C ARG A 126 -9.13 -1.95 -2.75
N LEU A 127 -10.31 -2.11 -3.36
CA LEU A 127 -11.37 -2.98 -2.85
C LEU A 127 -10.98 -4.47 -2.90
N HIS A 128 -10.10 -4.84 -3.82
CA HIS A 128 -9.65 -6.21 -4.05
C HIS A 128 -8.15 -6.39 -3.80
N LEU A 129 -7.59 -5.58 -2.89
CA LEU A 129 -6.19 -5.67 -2.47
C LEU A 129 -5.87 -7.07 -1.93
N CYS A 130 -4.73 -7.63 -2.31
CA CYS A 130 -4.25 -8.92 -1.84
C CYS A 130 -3.64 -8.83 -0.43
N ASP A 131 -4.48 -8.67 0.59
CA ASP A 131 -4.11 -8.55 2.01
C ASP A 131 -4.72 -9.63 2.90
N TYR A 132 -5.29 -10.71 2.34
CA TYR A 132 -5.99 -11.74 3.11
C TYR A 132 -5.09 -12.46 4.11
N ASN A 133 -3.81 -12.65 3.79
CA ASN A 133 -2.83 -13.23 4.69
C ASN A 133 -2.66 -12.38 5.97
N LEU A 134 -2.72 -11.05 5.83
CA LEU A 134 -2.64 -10.11 6.96
C LEU A 134 -3.88 -10.18 7.85
N GLU A 135 -5.07 -10.42 7.29
CA GLU A 135 -6.30 -10.65 8.08
C GLU A 135 -6.25 -11.94 8.91
N LYS A 136 -5.44 -12.93 8.48
CA LYS A 136 -5.29 -14.23 9.12
C LYS A 136 -4.01 -14.38 9.93
N MET A 137 -3.21 -13.32 9.98
CA MET A 137 -1.98 -13.31 10.77
C MET A 137 -2.33 -13.42 12.27
N GLY A 138 -1.72 -14.39 12.94
CA GLY A 138 -1.88 -14.59 14.38
C GLY A 138 -1.14 -13.50 15.19
N THR A 139 -1.55 -13.30 16.44
CA THR A 139 -0.93 -12.36 17.37
C THR A 139 0.25 -13.01 18.11
N THR A 140 1.32 -13.35 17.39
CA THR A 140 2.54 -13.87 18.01
C THR A 140 3.38 -12.74 18.61
N LYS A 141 3.68 -12.83 19.92
CA LYS A 141 4.42 -11.79 20.65
C LYS A 141 5.94 -11.88 20.45
N SER A 142 6.49 -13.08 20.25
CA SER A 142 7.91 -13.26 19.93
C SER A 142 8.16 -12.97 18.45
N LYS A 143 9.23 -12.22 18.13
CA LYS A 143 9.65 -11.88 16.76
C LYS A 143 8.58 -11.16 15.90
N ALA A 144 7.60 -10.50 16.52
CA ALA A 144 6.46 -9.87 15.86
C ALA A 144 6.85 -8.99 14.66
N ARG A 145 7.88 -8.13 14.79
CA ARG A 145 8.35 -7.25 13.70
C ARG A 145 8.90 -8.01 12.49
N HIS A 146 9.57 -9.15 12.73
CA HIS A 146 10.18 -9.96 11.66
C HIS A 146 9.10 -10.73 10.90
N ASN A 147 8.15 -11.31 11.63
CA ASN A 147 6.99 -12.01 11.05
C ASN A 147 6.09 -11.04 10.28
N LEU A 148 5.83 -9.86 10.84
CA LEU A 148 5.08 -8.80 10.15
C LEU A 148 5.74 -8.40 8.84
N LEU A 149 7.06 -8.19 8.83
CA LEU A 149 7.79 -7.88 7.60
C LEU A 149 7.62 -9.00 6.57
N ALA A 150 7.76 -10.26 6.97
CA ALA A 150 7.64 -11.39 6.05
C ALA A 150 6.23 -11.55 5.46
N GLU A 151 5.17 -11.33 6.25
CA GLU A 151 3.79 -11.34 5.79
C GLU A 151 3.45 -10.13 4.89
N VAL A 152 4.02 -8.95 5.17
CA VAL A 152 3.87 -7.78 4.29
C VAL A 152 4.59 -7.99 2.97
N CYS A 153 5.80 -8.55 2.97
CA CYS A 153 6.52 -8.91 1.74
C CYS A 153 5.76 -9.97 0.93
N LEU A 154 5.14 -10.95 1.61
CA LEU A 154 4.27 -11.93 0.95
C LEU A 154 3.08 -11.24 0.26
N ALA A 155 2.37 -10.35 0.97
CA ALA A 155 1.27 -9.60 0.39
C ALA A 155 1.74 -8.74 -0.81
N ALA A 156 2.86 -8.03 -0.67
CA ALA A 156 3.43 -7.18 -1.71
C ALA A 156 3.93 -7.94 -2.95
N LYS A 157 4.27 -9.23 -2.83
CA LYS A 157 4.63 -10.07 -3.98
C LYS A 157 3.42 -10.42 -4.84
N TYR A 158 2.27 -10.65 -4.21
CA TYR A 158 1.04 -11.09 -4.89
C TYR A 158 0.12 -9.95 -5.28
N GLU A 159 0.24 -8.78 -4.63
CA GLU A 159 -0.35 -7.52 -5.07
C GLU A 159 0.48 -6.86 -6.17
#